data_AF-A0A8T4NQ23-F1
#
_entry.id   AF-A0A8T4NQ23-F1
#
_cell.length_a   1.000
_cell.length_b   1.000
_cell.length_c   1.000
_cell.angle_alpha   90.00
_cell.angle_beta   90.00
_cell.angle_gamma   90.00
#
_symmetry.space_group_name_H-M   'P 1'
#
loop_
_entity.id
_entity.type
_entity.pdbx_description
1 polymer ?
#
loop_
_entity_poly.entity_id
_entity_poly.type
_entity_poly.pdbx_seq_one_letter_code
_entity_poly.pdbx_strand_id
1 'polypeptide(L)' 'METTIQLSKETKEKISTFGLKGESYDEILKRIYALAVKEQLRDFLMSDEGFIPIEEAIKVADKKWPR' A
#
# COMPACT_ATOMS: atom_id res chain seq x y z
N MET A 1 -24.03 7.74 -4.97
CA MET A 1 -24.88 6.94 -4.06
C MET A 1 -24.13 6.89 -2.74
N GLU A 2 -24.73 7.40 -1.68
CA GLU A 2 -24.09 7.43 -0.36
C GLU A 2 -24.32 6.10 0.34
N THR A 3 -23.29 5.60 1.01
CA THR A 3 -23.33 4.34 1.76
C THR A 3 -22.90 4.59 3.19
N THR A 4 -23.46 3.81 4.11
CA THR A 4 -23.17 3.94 5.54
C THR A 4 -22.10 2.95 5.94
N ILE A 5 -20.99 3.46 6.47
CA ILE A 5 -19.93 2.63 7.06
C ILE A 5 -20.06 2.69 8.58
N GLN A 6 -20.23 1.53 9.21
CA GLN A 6 -20.23 1.42 10.68
C GLN A 6 -18.79 1.39 11.18
N LEU A 7 -18.47 2.26 12.13
CA LEU A 7 -17.14 2.39 12.73
C LEU A 7 -17.27 2.44 14.26
N SER A 8 -16.25 1.96 14.96
CA SER A 8 -16.15 2.21 16.41
C SER A 8 -15.97 3.71 16.68
N LYS A 9 -16.32 4.16 17.89
CA LYS A 9 -16.10 5.57 18.29
C LYS A 9 -14.62 5.94 18.20
N GLU A 10 -13.75 5.06 18.68
CA GLU A 10 -12.30 5.26 18.65
C GLU A 10 -11.78 5.42 17.22
N THR A 11 -12.21 4.57 16.29
CA THR A 11 -11.79 4.68 14.88
C THR A 11 -12.29 5.99 14.25
N LYS A 12 -13.54 6.39 14.56
CA LYS A 12 -14.09 7.66 14.07
C LYS A 12 -13.31 8.88 14.59
N GLU A 13 -12.89 8.86 15.86
CA GLU A 13 -12.05 9.89 16.46
C GLU A 13 -10.67 9.94 15.80
N LYS A 14 -10.03 8.78 15.61
CA LYS A 14 -8.75 8.68 14.88
C LYS A 14 -8.85 9.22 13.45
N ILE A 15 -9.93 8.92 12.72
CA ILE A 15 -10.10 9.47 11.37
C ILE A 15 -10.27 10.99 11.42
N SER A 16 -10.99 11.52 12.41
CA SER A 16 -11.20 12.98 12.52
C SER A 16 -9.93 13.77 12.75
N THR A 17 -8.91 13.18 13.37
CA THR A 17 -7.63 13.88 13.63
C THR A 17 -6.83 14.13 12.36
N PHE A 18 -7.10 13.40 11.27
CA PHE A 18 -6.48 13.64 9.97
C PHE A 18 -7.12 14.79 9.18
N GLY A 19 -8.31 15.24 9.60
CA GLY A 19 -9.09 16.26 8.90
C GLY A 19 -8.65 17.69 9.16
N LEU A 20 -8.82 18.56 8.17
CA LEU A 20 -8.71 20.01 8.31
C LEU A 20 -10.09 20.64 8.57
N LYS A 21 -10.10 21.89 9.05
CA LYS A 21 -11.35 22.61 9.32
C LYS A 21 -12.19 22.72 8.04
N GLY A 22 -13.40 22.16 8.07
CA GLY A 22 -14.33 22.18 6.95
C GLY A 22 -14.23 20.98 6.01
N GLU A 23 -13.29 20.05 6.25
CA GLU A 23 -13.16 18.81 5.48
C GLU A 23 -14.18 17.76 5.95
N SER A 24 -14.78 17.05 5.01
CA SER A 24 -15.70 15.94 5.27
C SER A 24 -14.96 14.63 5.53
N TYR A 25 -15.61 13.67 6.18
CA TYR A 25 -15.05 12.33 6.38
C TYR A 25 -14.74 11.61 5.07
N ASP A 26 -15.55 11.83 4.03
CA ASP A 26 -15.32 11.21 2.72
C ASP A 26 -14.03 11.72 2.05
N GLU A 27 -13.75 13.02 2.16
CA GLU A 27 -12.49 13.62 1.68
C GLU A 27 -11.28 13.08 2.43
N ILE A 28 -11.37 12.98 3.76
CA ILE A 28 -10.32 12.39 4.60
C ILE A 28 -10.04 10.95 4.18
N LEU A 29 -11.09 10.14 4.03
CA LEU A 29 -10.97 8.73 3.63
C LEU A 29 -10.36 8.57 2.23
N LYS A 30 -10.75 9.40 1.27
CA LYS A 30 -10.15 9.40 -0.08
C LYS A 30 -8.66 9.73 -0.05
N ARG A 31 -8.25 10.69 0.78
CA ARG A 31 -6.83 11.06 0.94
C ARG A 31 -6.03 9.94 1.60
N ILE A 32 -6.55 9.32 2.66
CA ILE A 32 -5.93 8.16 3.30
C ILE A 32 -5.78 7.01 2.30
N TYR A 33 -6.84 6.72 1.52
CA TYR A 33 -6.81 5.68 0.49
C TYR A 33 -5.71 5.94 -0.56
N ALA A 34 -5.62 7.17 -1.08
CA ALA A 34 -4.62 7.53 -2.07
C ALA A 34 -3.18 7.36 -1.53
N LEU A 35 -2.94 7.63 -0.25
CA LEU A 35 -1.66 7.39 0.40
C LEU A 35 -1.37 5.90 0.57
N ALA A 36 -2.36 5.12 1.02
CA ALA A 36 -2.22 3.67 1.19
C ALA A 36 -1.89 2.96 -0.13
N VAL A 37 -2.50 3.38 -1.25
CA VAL A 37 -2.19 2.83 -2.59
C VAL A 37 -0.73 3.12 -2.97
N LYS A 38 -0.24 4.32 -2.69
CA LYS A 38 1.16 4.67 -2.96
C LYS A 38 2.13 3.85 -2.12
N GLU A 39 1.83 3.66 -0.84
CA GLU A 39 2.68 2.87 0.04
C GLU A 39 2.67 1.39 -0.35
N GLN A 40 1.51 0.83 -0.67
CA GLN A 40 1.41 -0.54 -1.17
C GLN A 40 2.24 -0.75 -2.45
N LEU A 41 2.18 0.21 -3.39
CA LEU A 41 2.99 0.15 -4.61
C LEU A 41 4.49 0.25 -4.29
N ARG A 42 4.87 1.09 -3.33
CA ARG A 42 6.25 1.23 -2.88
C ARG A 42 6.75 -0.06 -2.26
N ASP A 43 6.00 -0.66 -1.34
CA ASP A 43 6.36 -1.93 -0.71
C ASP A 43 6.50 -3.03 -1.76
N PHE A 44 5.60 -3.07 -2.74
CA PHE A 44 5.70 -4.03 -3.85
C PHE A 44 6.97 -3.84 -4.69
N LEU A 45 7.32 -2.60 -5.04
CA LEU A 45 8.46 -2.31 -5.90
C LEU A 45 9.82 -2.40 -5.19
N MET A 46 9.84 -2.12 -3.88
CA MET A 46 11.06 -2.05 -3.07
C MET A 46 11.25 -3.30 -2.21
N SER A 47 10.36 -4.29 -2.30
CA SER A 47 10.53 -5.56 -1.62
C SER A 47 11.64 -6.36 -2.30
N ASP A 48 12.67 -6.73 -1.53
CA ASP A 48 13.68 -7.70 -1.94
C ASP A 48 13.17 -9.15 -1.79
N GLU A 49 11.95 -9.34 -1.30
CA GLU A 49 11.36 -10.65 -1.02
C GLU A 49 11.04 -11.38 -2.33
N GLY A 50 11.68 -12.53 -2.54
CA GLY A 50 11.51 -13.33 -3.76
C GLY A 50 12.37 -12.90 -4.95
N PHE A 51 13.24 -11.91 -4.78
CA PHE A 51 14.22 -11.51 -5.79
C PHE A 51 15.60 -12.08 -5.48
N ILE A 52 16.38 -12.34 -6.53
CA ILE A 52 17.80 -12.71 -6.43
C ILE A 52 18.63 -11.75 -7.28
N PRO A 53 19.89 -11.46 -6.90
CA PRO A 53 20.79 -10.66 -7.73
C PRO A 53 20.94 -11.25 -9.14
N ILE A 54 21.17 -10.38 -10.14
CA ILE A 54 21.24 -10.81 -11.54
C ILE A 54 22.38 -11.81 -11.77
N GLU A 55 23.48 -11.68 -11.04
CA GLU A 55 24.62 -12.59 -11.10
C GLU A 55 24.25 -13.99 -10.61
N GLU A 56 23.36 -14.07 -9.61
CA GLU A 56 22.85 -15.34 -9.10
C GLU A 56 21.82 -15.94 -10.04
N ALA A 57 20.95 -15.11 -10.63
CA ALA A 57 19.98 -15.54 -11.64
C ALA A 57 20.67 -16.16 -12.87
N ILE A 58 21.75 -15.54 -13.37
CA ILE A 58 22.54 -16.07 -14.49
C ILE A 58 23.14 -17.44 -14.13
N LYS A 59 23.76 -17.56 -12.94
CA LYS A 59 24.33 -18.84 -12.48
C LYS A 59 23.29 -19.95 -12.36
N VAL A 60 22.10 -19.64 -11.86
CA VAL A 60 20.99 -20.60 -11.74
C VAL A 60 20.50 -21.02 -13.13
N ALA A 61 20.37 -20.08 -14.07
CA ALA A 61 19.96 -20.35 -15.44
C ALA A 61 20.97 -21.27 -16.17
N ASP A 62 22.27 -20.95 -16.09
CA ASP A 62 23.33 -21.76 -16.72
C ASP A 62 23.38 -23.18 -16.14
N LYS A 63 23.17 -23.32 -14.83
CA LYS A 63 23.11 -24.64 -14.17
C LYS A 63 21.88 -25.44 -14.61
N LYS A 64 20.74 -24.79 -14.82
CA LYS A 64 19.47 -25.45 -15.13
C LYS A 64 19.33 -25.78 -16.63
N TRP A 65 19.93 -24.97 -17.50
CA TRP A 65 19.97 -25.18 -18.95
C TRP A 65 21.39 -25.07 -19.50
N PRO A 66 22.25 -26.06 -19.23
CA PRO A 66 23.58 -26.09 -19.82
C PRO A 66 23.49 -26.25 -21.34
N ARG A 67 24.22 -25.41 -22.08
CA ARG A 67 24.35 -25.49 -23.54
C ARG A 67 25.40 -26.50 -23.95
#